data_AF-A0A929BRG7-F1
#
_entry.id   AF-A0A929BRG7-F1
#
_cell.length_a   1.000
_cell.length_b   1.000
_cell.length_c   1.000
_cell.angle_alpha   90.00
_cell.angle_beta   90.00
_cell.angle_gamma   90.00
#
_symmetry.space_group_name_H-M   'P 1'
#
loop_
_entity.id
_entity.type
_entity.pdbx_description
1 polymer ?
#
loop_
_entity_poly.entity_id
_entity_poly.type
_entity_poly.pdbx_seq_one_letter_code
_entity_poly.pdbx_strand_id
1 'polypeptide(L)' 'MNEVTTLSEVLTSVQFLTAGGRRLAVLDADEWEELAEWLEAIEDIQTARAALEQLRAAEGDPEAAGWLRWEDVQHEL' A
#
# COMPACT_ATOMS: atom_id res chain seq x y z
N MET A 1 4.36 15.88 -15.61
CA MET A 1 5.27 14.90 -14.99
C MET A 1 5.13 15.18 -13.52
N ASN A 2 4.34 14.38 -12.81
CA ASN A 2 4.13 14.60 -11.38
C ASN A 2 5.46 14.28 -10.69
N GLU A 3 5.92 15.20 -9.86
CA GLU A 3 7.13 15.05 -9.07
C GLU A 3 6.88 13.89 -8.10
N VAL A 4 7.74 12.87 -8.11
CA VAL A 4 7.58 11.74 -7.18
C VAL A 4 8.15 12.18 -5.85
N THR A 5 7.28 12.57 -4.92
CA THR A 5 7.65 12.90 -3.54
C THR A 5 8.07 11.62 -2.82
N THR A 6 9.21 11.64 -2.14
CA THR A 6 9.64 10.52 -1.32
C THR A 6 8.93 10.53 0.04
N LEU A 7 8.75 9.36 0.66
CA LEU A 7 8.20 9.26 2.02
C LEU A 7 8.92 10.18 3.01
N SER A 8 10.24 10.24 2.92
CA SER A 8 11.07 11.09 3.78
C SER A 8 10.70 12.56 3.64
N GLU A 9 10.45 13.04 2.42
CA GLU A 9 10.07 14.42 2.15
C GLU A 9 8.71 14.73 2.77
N VAL A 10 7.70 13.87 2.55
CA VAL A 10 6.38 13.99 3.19
C VAL A 10 6.47 13.99 4.72
N LEU A 11 7.24 13.07 5.32
CA LEU A 11 7.37 13.02 6.78
C LEU A 11 8.08 14.26 7.36
N THR A 12 8.91 14.93 6.56
CA THR A 12 9.58 16.18 6.96
C THR A 12 8.78 17.44 6.65
N SER A 13 7.73 17.38 5.82
CA SER A 13 6.85 18.52 5.52
C SER A 13 5.88 18.83 6.67
N VAL A 14 5.70 17.88 7.61
CA VAL A 14 4.79 17.99 8.76
C VAL A 14 4.97 19.31 9.51
N GLN A 15 3.89 20.07 9.57
CA GLN A 15 3.78 21.26 10.41
C GLN A 15 3.10 20.92 11.73
N PHE A 16 3.38 21.71 12.77
CA PHE A 16 2.75 21.52 14.07
C PHE A 16 1.98 22.77 14.48
N LEU A 17 0.72 22.60 14.86
CA LEU A 17 -0.10 23.66 15.44
C LEU A 17 -0.71 23.23 16.77
N THR A 18 -0.99 24.19 17.65
CA THR A 18 -1.67 23.92 18.93
C THR A 18 -3.11 24.40 18.85
N ALA A 19 -4.07 23.49 19.01
CA ALA A 19 -5.49 23.78 19.04
C ALA A 19 -6.17 23.06 20.20
N GLY A 20 -6.97 23.77 21.01
CA GLY A 20 -7.67 23.19 22.15
C GLY A 20 -6.76 22.51 23.17
N GLY A 21 -5.55 23.04 23.40
CA GLY A 21 -4.58 22.48 24.32
C GLY A 21 -3.83 21.23 23.83
N ARG A 22 -4.02 20.83 22.56
CA ARG A 22 -3.32 19.69 21.94
C ARG A 22 -2.43 20.18 20.81
N ARG A 23 -1.23 19.60 20.70
CA ARG A 23 -0.32 19.79 19.56
C ARG A 23 -0.69 18.78 18.48
N LEU A 24 -1.07 19.28 17.31
CA LEU A 24 -1.47 18.50 16.15
C LEU A 24 -0.34 18.52 15.12
N ALA A 25 -0.13 17.39 14.45
CA ALA A 25 0.66 17.31 13.22
C ALA A 25 -0.29 17.57 12.04
N VAL A 26 0.13 18.42 11.11
CA VAL A 26 -0.64 18.83 9.94
C VAL A 26 0.21 18.58 8.71
N LEU A 27 -0.38 17.88 7.76
CA LEU A 27 0.16 17.57 6.44
C LEU A 27 -0.78 18.16 5.39
N ASP A 28 -0.25 18.38 4.20
CA ASP A 28 -1.12 18.60 3.05
C ASP A 28 -2.00 17.35 2.80
N ALA A 29 -3.20 17.54 2.27
CA ALA A 29 -4.12 16.43 2.06
C ALA A 29 -3.60 15.48 0.97
N ASP A 30 -3.00 16.01 -0.10
CA ASP A 30 -2.46 15.21 -1.19
C ASP A 30 -1.25 14.43 -0.69
N GLU A 31 -0.37 15.05 0.11
CA GLU A 31 0.76 14.37 0.75
C GLU A 31 0.33 13.25 1.71
N TRP A 32 -0.80 13.42 2.41
CA TRP A 32 -1.37 12.38 3.25
C TRP A 32 -1.91 11.19 2.44
N GLU A 33 -2.58 11.47 1.32
CA GLU A 33 -3.07 10.44 0.40
C GLU A 33 -1.89 9.66 -0.21
N GLU A 34 -0.84 10.35 -0.68
CA GLU A 34 0.38 9.72 -1.18
C GLU A 34 1.06 8.82 -0.14
N LEU A 35 1.08 9.25 1.13
CA LEU A 35 1.60 8.44 2.24
C LEU A 35 0.78 7.16 2.45
N ALA A 36 -0.55 7.27 2.39
CA ALA A 36 -1.45 6.14 2.53
C ALA A 36 -1.28 5.15 1.38
N GLU A 37 -1.26 5.62 0.13
CA GLU A 37 -1.03 4.81 -1.06
C GLU A 37 0.32 4.08 -1.01
N TRP A 38 1.37 4.75 -0.51
CA TRP A 38 2.68 4.12 -0.33
C TRP A 38 2.66 2.99 0.69
N LEU A 39 1.89 3.13 1.78
CA LEU A 39 1.73 2.08 2.78
C LEU A 39 0.97 0.88 2.19
N GLU A 40 -0.12 1.13 1.46
CA GLU A 40 -0.87 0.09 0.74
C GLU A 40 0.01 -0.66 -0.25
N ALA A 41 0.87 0.06 -1.01
CA ALA A 41 1.80 -0.56 -1.95
C ALA A 41 2.79 -1.53 -1.25
N ILE A 42 3.20 -1.24 -0.01
CA ILE A 42 4.04 -2.17 0.77
C ILE A 42 3.26 -3.42 1.15
N GLU A 43 2.02 -3.26 1.61
CA GLU A 43 1.15 -4.37 1.99
C GLU A 43 0.84 -5.26 0.77
N ASP A 44 0.59 -4.67 -0.39
CA ASP A 44 0.42 -5.36 -1.67
C ASP A 44 1.68 -6.13 -2.06
N ILE A 45 2.86 -5.53 -1.94
CA ILE A 45 4.14 -6.21 -2.22
C ILE A 45 4.33 -7.40 -1.27
N GLN A 46 3.99 -7.26 0.01
CA GLN A 46 4.08 -8.36 0.96
C GLN A 46 3.11 -9.49 0.62
N THR A 47 1.87 -9.15 0.26
CA THR A 47 0.86 -10.11 -0.18
C THR A 47 1.31 -10.85 -1.44
N ALA A 48 1.82 -10.13 -2.44
CA ALA A 48 2.34 -10.71 -3.67
C ALA A 48 3.54 -11.64 -3.42
N ARG A 49 4.45 -11.28 -2.49
CA ARG A 49 5.57 -12.14 -2.08
C ARG A 49 5.08 -13.44 -1.45
N ALA A 50 4.12 -13.37 -0.52
CA ALA A 50 3.54 -14.54 0.12
C ALA A 50 2.83 -15.46 -0.91
N ALA A 51 2.06 -14.88 -1.83
CA ALA A 51 1.43 -15.63 -2.92
C ALA A 51 2.46 -16.32 -3.83
N LEU A 52 3.57 -15.63 -4.13
CA LEU A 52 4.66 -16.21 -4.93
C LEU A 52 5.38 -17.35 -4.20
N GLU A 53 5.55 -17.28 -2.88
CA GLU A 53 6.09 -18.38 -2.08
C GLU A 53 5.20 -19.62 -2.12
N GLN A 54 3.88 -19.44 -2.02
CA GLN A 54 2.91 -20.54 -2.16
C GLN A 54 2.98 -21.16 -3.56
N LEU A 55 3.05 -20.34 -4.60
CA LEU A 55 3.20 -20.81 -5.98
C LEU A 55 4.49 -21.62 -6.18
N ARG A 56 5.60 -21.16 -5.59
CA ARG A 56 6.87 -21.90 -5.63
C ARG A 56 6.79 -23.23 -4.90
N ALA A 57 6.10 -23.29 -3.76
CA ALA A 57 5.88 -24.52 -3.01
C ALA A 57 5.00 -25.52 -3.79
N ALA A 58 4.11 -25.02 -4.64
CA ALA A 58 3.30 -25.79 -5.58
C ALA A 58 4.00 -26.08 -6.92
N GLU A 59 5.34 -25.97 -6.98
CA GLU A 59 6.15 -26.21 -8.20
C GLU A 59 5.73 -25.36 -9.41
N GLY A 60 5.11 -24.20 -9.15
CA GLY A 60 4.64 -23.29 -10.19
C GLY A 60 3.23 -23.59 -10.72
N ASP A 61 2.49 -24.55 -10.14
CA ASP A 61 1.09 -24.81 -10.48
C ASP A 61 0.15 -23.88 -9.68
N PRO A 62 -0.54 -22.93 -10.33
CA PRO A 62 -1.44 -22.00 -9.65
C PRO A 62 -2.67 -22.68 -9.02
N GLU A 63 -3.19 -23.76 -9.63
CA GLU A 63 -4.35 -24.46 -9.10
C GLU A 63 -3.98 -25.22 -7.81
N ALA A 64 -2.81 -25.88 -7.81
CA ALA A 64 -2.26 -26.50 -6.61
C ALA A 64 -1.85 -25.48 -5.53
N ALA A 65 -1.52 -24.24 -5.91
CA ALA A 65 -1.29 -23.12 -4.99
C ALA A 65 -2.59 -22.51 -4.44
N GLY A 66 -3.76 -22.98 -4.88
CA GLY A 66 -5.06 -22.48 -4.44
C GLY A 66 -5.48 -21.15 -5.09
N TRP A 67 -4.85 -20.76 -6.19
CA TRP A 67 -5.23 -19.55 -6.92
C TRP A 67 -6.53 -19.78 -7.70
N LEU A 68 -7.37 -18.75 -7.70
CA LEU A 68 -8.62 -18.75 -8.47
C LEU A 68 -8.35 -18.14 -9.86
N ARG A 69 -9.04 -18.66 -10.88
CA ARG A 69 -9.00 -18.04 -12.20
C ARG A 69 -9.78 -16.74 -12.17
N TRP A 70 -9.26 -15.71 -12.83
CA TRP A 70 -9.91 -14.40 -12.86
C TRP A 70 -11.34 -14.47 -13.40
N GLU A 71 -11.56 -15.28 -14.43
CA GLU A 71 -12.87 -15.46 -15.06
C GLU A 71 -13.95 -15.94 -14.07
N ASP A 72 -13.53 -16.70 -13.05
CA ASP A 72 -14.42 -17.29 -12.04
C ASP A 72 -14.81 -16.29 -10.95
N VAL A 73 -13.96 -15.28 -10.66
CA VAL A 73 -14.14 -14.37 -9.51
C VAL A 73 -14.38 -12.90 -9.87
N GLN A 74 -14.20 -12.50 -11.13
CA GLN A 74 -14.31 -11.10 -11.56
C GLN A 74 -15.66 -10.42 -11.25
N HIS A 75 -16.72 -11.21 -11.00
CA HIS A 75 -18.07 -10.70 -10.70
C HIS A 75 -18.28 -10.38 -9.20
N GLU A 76 -17.29 -10.68 -8.35
CA GLU A 76 -17.33 -10.47 -6.89
C GLU A 76 -16.65 -9.16 -6.46
N LEU A 77 -16.04 -8.43 -7.40
CA LEU A 77 -15.29 -7.18 -7.22
C LEU A 77 -15.99 -6.01 -7.94
#